data_AF-J6HJV3-F1
#
_entry.id   AF-J6HJV3-F1
#
_cell.length_a   1.000
_cell.length_b   1.000
_cell.length_c   1.000
_cell.angle_alpha   90.00
_cell.angle_beta   90.00
_cell.angle_gamma   90.00
#
_symmetry.space_group_name_H-M   'P 1'
#
loop_
_entity.id
_entity.type
_entity.pdbx_description
1 polymer ?
#
loop_
_entity_poly.entity_id
_entity_poly.type
_entity_poly.pdbx_seq_one_letter_code
_entity_poly.pdbx_strand_id
1 'polypeptide(L)'
;MYCKGEVMTTEEFESMLDKCCDILTNEARQKGFKSSKHFEDRVREVLDGLTVEDSSIKIDYDSPAQAFPDIAMGEYGVEVKYTTSDTWRSIANSVLETQRVESVKYIYVVFGKMGGIPEVRWGEYEASVVHVRTSHVPRFEVEIASSAENSRESLFKQMGIRYEDFRQLDMTEKMKYIRAYARKIHPDGRLWWIEERDTDEHTLPIQARLYTNLSTEEKTRLRAEAALVCPKIVKSGRDRNKYDDVVLYLLTYHGVLCHQARDLFSAGSVANPANDDNGGIYIERALKLIEDDMRKAAMEMDDAIFVEYWGESVIPEQRIERWLEKADEFARGWKPSKSLFLD
;
A
#
# COMPACT_ATOMS: atom_id res chain seq x y z
N MET A 1 19.25 8.33 46.60
CA MET A 1 19.10 9.45 45.68
C MET A 1 18.96 8.84 44.30
N TYR A 2 17.72 8.61 43.85
CA TYR A 2 17.47 8.06 42.51
C TYR A 2 17.64 9.21 41.52
N CYS A 3 18.68 9.15 40.68
CA CYS A 3 18.72 9.98 39.49
C CYS A 3 17.52 9.59 38.64
N LYS A 4 16.52 10.47 38.53
CA LYS A 4 15.58 10.40 37.42
C LYS A 4 16.42 10.58 36.17
N GLY A 5 16.58 9.53 35.36
CA GLY A 5 17.06 9.70 34.00
C GLY A 5 16.19 10.75 33.32
N GLU A 6 16.81 11.72 32.66
CA GLU A 6 16.07 12.68 31.86
C GLU A 6 15.29 11.91 30.79
N VAL A 7 13.99 12.16 30.73
CA VAL A 7 13.11 11.54 29.74
C VAL A 7 13.35 12.30 28.44
N MET A 8 13.74 11.59 27.38
CA MET A 8 13.97 12.17 26.06
C MET A 8 12.76 13.00 25.60
N THR A 9 13.05 14.23 25.19
CA THR A 9 12.08 15.18 24.63
C THR A 9 11.74 14.84 23.18
N THR A 10 10.61 15.37 22.70
CA THR A 10 10.18 15.18 21.31
C THR A 10 11.22 15.72 20.34
N GLU A 11 11.80 16.89 20.64
CA GLU A 11 12.84 17.53 19.83
C GLU A 11 14.14 16.71 19.76
N GLU A 12 14.52 16.05 20.86
CA GLU A 12 15.67 15.15 20.88
C GLU A 12 15.42 13.90 20.04
N PHE A 13 14.21 13.34 20.09
CA PHE A 13 13.82 12.22 19.25
C PHE A 13 13.82 12.57 17.77
N GLU A 14 13.26 13.74 17.41
CA GLU A 14 13.25 14.23 16.04
C GLU A 14 14.66 14.50 15.51
N SER A 15 15.55 15.06 16.33
CA SER A 15 16.97 15.20 15.97
C SER A 15 17.68 13.86 15.79
N MET A 16 17.27 12.83 16.53
CA MET A 16 17.75 11.47 16.31
C MET A 16 17.22 10.89 14.99
N LEU A 17 15.95 11.12 14.64
CA LEU A 17 15.38 10.72 13.36
C LEU A 17 16.06 11.42 12.18
N ASP A 18 16.44 12.69 12.31
CA ASP A 18 17.23 13.41 11.30
C ASP A 18 18.56 12.68 11.03
N LYS A 19 19.31 12.37 12.09
CA LYS A 19 20.57 11.62 11.99
C LYS A 19 20.37 10.23 11.38
N CYS A 20 19.31 9.53 11.78
CA CYS A 20 18.96 8.23 11.23
C CYS A 20 18.70 8.32 9.72
N CYS A 21 17.87 9.28 9.29
CA CYS A 21 17.55 9.50 7.88
C CYS A 21 18.77 9.92 7.06
N ASP A 22 19.68 10.72 7.60
CA ASP A 22 20.93 11.11 6.94
C ASP A 22 21.84 9.90 6.68
N ILE A 23 22.01 9.03 7.68
CA ILE A 23 22.80 7.79 7.56
C ILE A 23 22.17 6.89 6.49
N LEU A 24 20.87 6.61 6.62
CA LEU A 24 20.16 5.72 5.72
C LEU A 24 20.06 6.26 4.29
N THR A 25 19.95 7.59 4.12
CA THR A 25 19.98 8.23 2.79
C THR A 25 21.34 8.04 2.12
N ASN A 26 22.44 8.20 2.86
CA ASN A 26 23.77 7.96 2.32
C ASN A 26 23.96 6.49 1.92
N GLU A 27 23.48 5.55 2.74
CA GLU A 27 23.51 4.12 2.41
C GLU A 27 22.64 3.78 1.19
N ALA A 28 21.42 4.33 1.12
CA ALA A 28 20.50 4.16 0.00
C ALA A 28 21.12 4.64 -1.32
N ARG A 29 21.83 5.77 -1.31
CA ARG A 29 22.49 6.33 -2.51
C ARG A 29 23.74 5.56 -2.93
N GLN A 30 24.43 4.90 -2.01
CA GLN A 30 25.66 4.16 -2.31
C GLN A 30 25.40 2.71 -2.72
N LYS A 31 24.56 2.00 -1.94
CA LYS A 31 24.34 0.55 -2.08
C LYS A 31 22.89 0.22 -2.42
N GLY A 32 21.95 1.08 -2.03
CA GLY A 32 20.53 0.79 -2.09
C GLY A 32 20.09 -0.25 -1.07
N PHE A 33 18.78 -0.30 -0.82
CA PHE A 33 18.15 -1.36 -0.04
C PHE A 33 17.46 -2.34 -0.99
N LYS A 34 17.32 -3.61 -0.55
CA LYS A 34 16.86 -4.71 -1.42
C LYS A 34 15.40 -5.09 -1.19
N SER A 35 14.88 -4.87 0.02
CA SER A 35 13.53 -5.26 0.40
C SER A 35 13.06 -4.41 1.58
N SER A 36 11.74 -4.37 1.78
CA SER A 36 11.13 -3.68 2.92
C SER A 36 11.70 -4.19 4.24
N LYS A 37 11.81 -5.52 4.40
CA LYS A 37 12.37 -6.13 5.60
C LYS A 37 13.82 -5.74 5.85
N HIS A 38 14.67 -5.76 4.82
CA HIS A 38 16.06 -5.34 4.96
C HIS A 38 16.17 -3.86 5.35
N PHE A 39 15.31 -3.01 4.80
CA PHE A 39 15.27 -1.60 5.19
C PHE A 39 14.81 -1.42 6.65
N GLU A 40 13.75 -2.10 7.08
CA GLU A 40 13.25 -2.08 8.46
C GLU A 40 14.30 -2.55 9.47
N ASP A 41 14.96 -3.68 9.19
CA ASP A 41 16.05 -4.19 10.02
C ASP A 41 17.18 -3.16 10.14
N ARG A 42 17.53 -2.49 9.02
CA ARG A 42 18.55 -1.44 9.04
C ARG A 42 18.12 -0.20 9.83
N VAL A 43 16.87 0.25 9.70
CA VAL A 43 16.33 1.36 10.51
C VAL A 43 16.49 1.03 11.99
N ARG A 44 16.11 -0.20 12.39
CA ARG A 44 16.25 -0.68 13.77
C ARG A 44 17.70 -0.65 14.26
N GLU A 45 18.64 -1.17 13.47
CA GLU A 45 20.08 -1.14 13.81
C GLU A 45 20.65 0.27 13.94
N VAL A 46 20.26 1.19 13.05
CA VAL A 46 20.74 2.59 13.11
C VAL A 46 20.19 3.30 14.34
N LEU A 47 18.91 3.12 14.65
CA LEU A 47 18.29 3.69 15.84
C LEU A 47 18.90 3.12 17.12
N ASP A 48 19.19 1.82 17.16
CA ASP A 48 19.87 1.18 18.29
C ASP A 48 21.26 1.76 18.49
N GLY A 49 22.04 1.88 17.40
CA GLY A 49 23.36 2.50 17.39
C GLY A 49 23.36 3.96 17.89
N LEU A 50 22.29 4.71 17.62
CA LEU A 50 22.13 6.10 18.06
C LEU A 50 21.66 6.22 19.52
N THR A 51 21.13 5.15 20.11
CA THR A 51 20.58 5.13 21.48
C THR A 51 21.36 4.29 22.47
N VAL A 52 22.51 3.71 22.07
CA VAL A 52 23.38 2.87 22.93
C VAL A 52 23.75 3.54 24.26
N GLU A 53 23.93 4.86 24.28
CA GLU A 53 24.30 5.61 25.49
C GLU A 53 23.09 6.07 26.31
N ASP A 54 21.87 5.96 25.77
CA ASP A 54 20.64 6.38 26.43
C ASP A 54 19.92 5.20 27.09
N SER A 55 20.17 5.02 28.38
CA SER A 55 19.52 3.99 29.19
C SER A 55 17.99 4.11 29.31
N SER A 56 17.39 5.24 28.90
CA SER A 56 15.95 5.47 28.96
C SER A 56 15.19 4.89 27.76
N ILE A 57 15.90 4.57 26.68
CA ILE A 57 15.33 4.03 25.45
C ILE A 57 15.84 2.61 25.26
N LYS A 58 14.90 1.67 25.14
CA LYS A 58 15.21 0.31 24.73
C LYS A 58 14.37 -0.02 23.52
N ILE A 59 15.04 -0.44 22.46
CA ILE A 59 14.38 -1.01 21.29
C ILE A 59 13.93 -2.42 21.64
N ASP A 60 12.64 -2.67 21.49
CA ASP A 60 12.08 -4.00 21.68
C ASP A 60 12.28 -4.86 20.41
N TYR A 61 13.29 -5.72 20.46
CA TYR A 61 13.61 -6.68 19.41
C TYR A 61 12.68 -7.90 19.38
N ASP A 62 11.87 -8.12 20.42
CA ASP A 62 10.93 -9.25 20.54
C ASP A 62 9.49 -8.85 20.16
N SER A 63 9.31 -7.68 19.54
CA SER A 63 8.01 -7.19 19.08
C SER A 63 7.30 -8.24 18.21
N PRO A 64 6.03 -8.58 18.49
CA PRO A 64 5.27 -9.54 17.70
C PRO A 64 5.28 -9.18 16.22
N ALA A 65 5.31 -10.21 15.35
CA ALA A 65 5.06 -9.99 13.94
C ALA A 65 3.70 -9.28 13.78
N GLN A 66 3.69 -8.10 13.17
CA GLN A 66 2.54 -7.19 12.98
C GLN A 66 2.22 -6.21 14.14
N ALA A 67 3.13 -6.03 15.11
CA ALA A 67 3.00 -4.95 16.10
C ALA A 67 2.95 -3.57 15.42
N PHE A 68 2.19 -2.64 16.00
CA PHE A 68 2.11 -1.27 15.52
C PHE A 68 2.53 -0.29 16.63
N PRO A 69 3.53 0.59 16.42
CA PRO A 69 4.39 0.69 15.23
C PRO A 69 5.44 -0.44 15.13
N ASP A 70 6.11 -0.55 13.98
CA ASP A 70 7.12 -1.60 13.69
C ASP A 70 8.31 -1.60 14.67
N ILE A 71 8.67 -0.45 15.23
CA ILE A 71 9.75 -0.29 16.20
C ILE A 71 9.25 0.55 17.38
N ALA A 72 9.17 -0.03 18.58
CA ALA A 72 8.84 0.69 19.81
C ALA A 72 10.11 1.11 20.58
N MET A 73 10.14 2.37 21.02
CA MET A 73 11.25 3.03 21.70
C MET A 73 10.74 3.83 22.91
N GLY A 74 10.28 3.12 23.95
CA GLY A 74 9.68 3.73 25.13
C GLY A 74 8.31 4.35 24.83
N GLU A 75 8.20 5.69 24.97
CA GLU A 75 6.98 6.44 24.62
C GLU A 75 6.92 6.84 23.13
N TYR A 76 7.98 6.57 22.38
CA TYR A 76 8.08 6.86 20.95
C TYR A 76 8.03 5.56 20.15
N GLY A 77 7.65 5.65 18.89
CA GLY A 77 7.76 4.54 17.97
C GLY A 77 7.86 4.96 16.52
N VAL A 78 8.42 4.06 15.72
CA VAL A 78 8.73 4.27 14.31
C VAL A 78 8.00 3.23 13.47
N GLU A 79 7.09 3.69 12.63
CA GLU A 79 6.49 2.92 11.53
C GLU A 79 7.44 3.02 10.34
N VAL A 80 7.86 1.89 9.79
CA VAL A 80 8.77 1.86 8.67
C VAL A 80 7.99 1.67 7.36
N LYS A 81 8.33 2.50 6.37
CA LYS A 81 7.83 2.35 5.00
C LYS A 81 8.97 2.29 4.01
N TYR A 82 8.78 1.49 2.97
CA TYR A 82 9.77 1.28 1.94
C TYR A 82 9.11 1.18 0.58
N THR A 83 9.67 1.84 -0.42
CA THR A 83 9.23 1.71 -1.81
C THR A 83 10.41 1.76 -2.77
N THR A 84 10.29 1.00 -3.85
CA THR A 84 11.18 1.04 -5.02
C THR A 84 10.76 2.08 -6.05
N SER A 85 9.54 2.59 -5.96
CA SER A 85 8.99 3.63 -6.83
C SER A 85 9.42 5.04 -6.38
N ASP A 86 9.32 6.02 -7.28
CA ASP A 86 9.60 7.42 -6.96
C ASP A 86 8.36 8.10 -6.33
N THR A 87 7.98 7.64 -5.14
CA THR A 87 6.80 8.11 -4.40
C THR A 87 7.08 8.21 -2.91
N TRP A 88 6.43 9.17 -2.24
CA TRP A 88 6.43 9.29 -0.77
C TRP A 88 5.11 8.82 -0.16
N ARG A 89 4.32 8.08 -0.92
CA ARG A 89 2.98 7.60 -0.54
C ARG A 89 2.96 6.09 -0.43
N SER A 90 2.42 5.55 0.66
CA SER A 90 2.28 4.11 0.89
C SER A 90 1.08 3.79 1.78
N ILE A 91 0.62 2.55 1.72
CA ILE A 91 -0.40 2.01 2.60
C ILE A 91 0.23 1.75 3.98
N ALA A 92 -0.47 2.17 5.03
CA ALA A 92 -0.03 2.00 6.40
C ALA A 92 -0.80 0.89 7.13
N ASN A 93 -0.82 0.98 8.45
CA ASN A 93 -1.54 0.08 9.34
C ASN A 93 -3.07 0.13 9.13
N SER A 94 -3.75 -0.82 9.77
CA SER A 94 -5.21 -0.86 9.85
C SER A 94 -5.75 0.25 10.75
N VAL A 95 -6.90 0.82 10.38
CA VAL A 95 -7.66 1.80 11.17
C VAL A 95 -8.04 1.28 12.57
N LEU A 96 -8.13 -0.05 12.71
CA LEU A 96 -8.42 -0.72 13.97
C LEU A 96 -7.26 -0.69 14.96
N GLU A 97 -6.02 -0.73 14.46
CA GLU A 97 -4.80 -0.79 15.28
C GLU A 97 -4.78 -1.91 16.34
N THR A 98 -5.30 -3.10 16.02
CA THR A 98 -5.50 -4.19 17.01
C THR A 98 -4.23 -4.67 17.72
N GLN A 99 -3.05 -4.48 17.12
CA GLN A 99 -1.76 -4.89 17.67
C GLN A 99 -0.90 -3.69 18.10
N ARG A 100 -1.55 -2.61 18.55
CA ARG A 100 -0.83 -1.41 19.00
C ARG A 100 -0.02 -1.69 20.28
N VAL A 101 1.21 -1.18 20.32
CA VAL A 101 2.03 -1.14 21.55
C VAL A 101 1.55 0.02 22.43
N GLU A 102 0.88 -0.30 23.54
CA GLU A 102 0.19 0.70 24.37
C GLU A 102 1.13 1.71 25.07
N SER A 103 2.42 1.38 25.22
CA SER A 103 3.39 2.31 25.78
C SER A 103 3.73 3.47 24.84
N VAL A 104 3.50 3.31 23.53
CA VAL A 104 3.87 4.29 22.51
C VAL A 104 2.81 5.38 22.36
N LYS A 105 3.22 6.61 22.65
CA LYS A 105 2.41 7.84 22.56
C LYS A 105 2.66 8.60 21.26
N TYR A 106 3.92 8.73 20.86
CA TYR A 106 4.30 9.49 19.66
C TYR A 106 4.77 8.53 18.58
N ILE A 107 4.14 8.57 17.40
CA ILE A 107 4.50 7.72 16.27
C ILE A 107 5.03 8.58 15.13
N TYR A 108 6.13 8.13 14.56
CA TYR A 108 6.76 8.72 13.39
C TYR A 108 6.85 7.69 12.27
N VAL A 109 6.72 8.14 11.03
CA VAL A 109 6.95 7.32 9.84
C VAL A 109 8.38 7.55 9.38
N VAL A 110 9.20 6.51 9.26
CA VAL A 110 10.48 6.55 8.53
C VAL A 110 10.28 5.87 7.19
N PHE A 111 10.38 6.65 6.11
CA PHE A 111 10.10 6.18 4.76
C PHE A 111 11.38 6.18 3.92
N GLY A 112 11.77 5.02 3.40
CA GLY A 112 12.79 4.87 2.36
C GLY A 112 12.19 4.81 0.96
N LYS A 113 12.54 5.78 0.11
CA LYS A 113 12.17 5.83 -1.32
C LYS A 113 13.40 5.55 -2.18
N MET A 114 13.41 4.42 -2.90
CA MET A 114 14.54 4.05 -3.77
C MET A 114 14.35 4.47 -5.23
N GLY A 115 13.14 4.78 -5.67
CA GLY A 115 12.90 5.29 -7.02
C GLY A 115 13.38 6.72 -7.18
N GLY A 116 13.71 7.13 -8.41
CA GLY A 116 14.29 8.45 -8.68
C GLY A 116 15.66 8.62 -8.02
N ILE A 117 15.84 9.69 -7.23
CA ILE A 117 17.01 9.84 -6.36
C ILE A 117 16.69 9.16 -5.01
N PRO A 118 17.43 8.10 -4.61
CA PRO A 118 17.22 7.44 -3.34
C PRO A 118 17.36 8.40 -2.16
N GLU A 119 16.39 8.32 -1.24
CA GLU A 119 16.30 9.19 -0.08
C GLU A 119 15.47 8.55 1.02
N VAL A 120 15.80 8.89 2.26
CA VAL A 120 15.06 8.48 3.45
C VAL A 120 14.61 9.74 4.19
N ARG A 121 13.34 9.78 4.57
CA ARG A 121 12.74 10.89 5.31
C ARG A 121 11.90 10.38 6.46
N TRP A 122 11.66 11.25 7.42
CA TRP A 122 10.69 10.99 8.47
C TRP A 122 9.56 12.03 8.49
N GLY A 123 8.44 11.68 9.09
CA GLY A 123 7.33 12.58 9.38
C GLY A 123 6.53 12.11 10.58
N GLU A 124 5.88 13.02 11.30
CA GLU A 124 4.91 12.65 12.34
C GLU A 124 3.78 11.84 11.71
N TYR A 125 3.40 10.72 12.33
CA TYR A 125 2.39 9.81 11.77
C TYR A 125 1.04 10.49 11.59
N GLU A 126 0.53 11.20 12.61
CA GLU A 126 -0.74 11.94 12.53
C GLU A 126 -0.73 12.97 11.39
N ALA A 127 0.38 13.67 11.19
CA ALA A 127 0.53 14.63 10.11
C ALA A 127 0.64 13.96 8.73
N SER A 128 1.19 12.75 8.67
CA SER A 128 1.47 12.00 7.43
C SER A 128 0.26 11.22 6.93
N VAL A 129 -0.73 10.88 7.77
CA VAL A 129 -1.96 10.19 7.31
C VAL A 129 -2.79 11.16 6.47
N VAL A 130 -2.91 10.87 5.17
CA VAL A 130 -3.62 11.73 4.19
C VAL A 130 -4.95 11.15 3.75
N HIS A 131 -5.14 9.84 3.88
CA HIS A 131 -6.37 9.18 3.42
C HIS A 131 -6.65 7.87 4.15
N VAL A 132 -7.85 7.33 3.95
CA VAL A 132 -8.26 6.02 4.46
C VAL A 132 -8.86 5.20 3.32
N ARG A 133 -8.28 4.03 3.08
CA ARG A 133 -8.75 3.06 2.09
C ARG A 133 -9.76 2.15 2.76
N THR A 134 -11.02 2.31 2.40
CA THR A 134 -12.14 1.53 2.94
C THR A 134 -12.25 0.20 2.18
N SER A 135 -11.56 -0.83 2.68
CA SER A 135 -11.69 -2.22 2.23
C SER A 135 -12.42 -3.07 3.27
N HIS A 136 -12.33 -4.40 3.17
CA HIS A 136 -12.74 -5.34 4.22
C HIS A 136 -11.94 -5.17 5.52
N VAL A 137 -10.74 -4.61 5.44
CA VAL A 137 -9.92 -4.15 6.58
C VAL A 137 -9.44 -2.74 6.26
N PRO A 138 -10.14 -1.68 6.69
CA PRO A 138 -9.78 -0.32 6.35
C PRO A 138 -8.36 0.01 6.80
N ARG A 139 -7.55 0.60 5.91
CA ARG A 139 -6.17 0.98 6.18
C ARG A 139 -5.95 2.47 5.96
N PHE A 140 -5.06 3.04 6.75
CA PHE A 140 -4.60 4.39 6.49
C PHE A 140 -3.66 4.42 5.29
N GLU A 141 -3.59 5.58 4.67
CA GLU A 141 -2.60 5.89 3.66
C GLU A 141 -1.80 7.09 4.13
N VAL A 142 -0.47 6.93 4.11
CA VAL A 142 0.48 7.94 4.55
C VAL A 142 1.20 8.54 3.37
N GLU A 143 1.50 9.83 3.46
CA GLU A 143 2.31 10.56 2.50
C GLU A 143 3.24 11.53 3.24
N ILE A 144 4.56 11.36 3.09
CA ILE A 144 5.52 12.33 3.62
C ILE A 144 5.63 13.49 2.63
N ALA A 145 5.35 14.71 3.10
CA ALA A 145 5.38 15.89 2.26
C ALA A 145 6.77 16.10 1.63
N SER A 146 6.80 16.27 0.31
CA SER A 146 8.06 16.46 -0.41
C SER A 146 8.63 17.89 -0.30
N SER A 147 7.76 18.86 -0.03
CA SER A 147 8.04 20.27 0.26
C SER A 147 6.88 20.89 1.05
N ALA A 148 7.10 22.02 1.72
CA ALA A 148 6.04 22.77 2.43
C ALA A 148 4.90 23.22 1.48
N GLU A 149 5.22 23.45 0.20
CA GLU A 149 4.24 23.85 -0.82
C GLU A 149 3.34 22.70 -1.29
N ASN A 150 3.80 21.45 -1.15
CA ASN A 150 3.05 20.24 -1.51
C ASN A 150 2.53 19.49 -0.28
N SER A 151 2.56 20.08 0.91
CA SER A 151 2.04 19.43 2.11
C SER A 151 0.51 19.35 2.03
N ARG A 152 -0.02 18.14 1.93
CA ARG A 152 -1.44 17.90 2.10
C ARG A 152 -1.80 18.06 3.58
N GLU A 153 -2.99 18.58 3.83
CA GLU A 153 -3.55 18.57 5.17
C GLU A 153 -3.84 17.11 5.58
N SER A 154 -3.51 16.74 6.83
CA SER A 154 -3.77 15.39 7.31
C SER A 154 -5.25 15.05 7.34
N LEU A 155 -5.57 13.77 7.19
CA LEU A 155 -6.92 13.22 7.27
C LEU A 155 -7.61 13.64 8.59
N PHE A 156 -6.87 13.62 9.70
CA PHE A 156 -7.36 13.98 11.03
C PHE A 156 -7.77 15.44 11.12
N LYS A 157 -6.96 16.37 10.59
CA LYS A 157 -7.34 17.78 10.46
C LYS A 157 -8.56 17.97 9.55
N GLN A 158 -8.63 17.24 8.43
CA GLN A 158 -9.77 17.29 7.52
C GLN A 158 -11.07 16.76 8.16
N MET A 159 -10.96 15.75 9.03
CA MET A 159 -12.04 15.19 9.86
C MET A 159 -12.39 16.06 11.08
N GLY A 160 -11.50 16.97 11.49
CA GLY A 160 -11.68 17.81 12.67
C GLY A 160 -11.54 17.05 13.99
N ILE A 161 -10.73 15.98 14.04
CA ILE A 161 -10.45 15.18 15.24
C ILE A 161 -8.95 14.91 15.31
N ARG A 162 -8.36 14.89 16.52
CA ARG A 162 -6.96 14.49 16.69
C ARG A 162 -6.82 12.98 16.57
N TYR A 163 -5.67 12.50 16.10
CA TYR A 163 -5.41 11.07 16.01
C TYR A 163 -5.59 10.34 17.35
N GLU A 164 -5.08 10.92 18.45
CA GLU A 164 -5.17 10.32 19.79
C GLU A 164 -6.63 10.14 20.26
N ASP A 165 -7.53 11.06 19.89
CA ASP A 165 -8.95 10.94 20.22
C ASP A 165 -9.63 9.94 19.26
N PHE A 166 -9.26 9.96 17.98
CA PHE A 166 -9.81 9.08 16.96
C PHE A 166 -9.48 7.60 17.23
N ARG A 167 -8.24 7.29 17.66
CA ARG A 167 -7.80 5.89 17.84
C ARG A 167 -8.59 5.17 18.94
N GLN A 168 -9.06 5.90 19.96
CA GLN A 168 -9.80 5.39 21.11
C GLN A 168 -11.26 5.06 20.79
N LEU A 169 -11.78 5.56 19.66
CA LEU A 169 -13.13 5.28 19.21
C LEU A 169 -13.28 3.82 18.77
N ASP A 170 -14.48 3.27 18.97
CA ASP A 170 -14.85 2.02 18.32
C ASP A 170 -14.99 2.20 16.79
N MET A 171 -15.12 1.09 16.06
CA MET A 171 -15.23 1.17 14.61
C MET A 171 -16.47 1.91 14.12
N THR A 172 -17.58 1.84 14.85
CA THR A 172 -18.82 2.52 14.47
C THR A 172 -18.62 4.03 14.47
N GLU A 173 -18.01 4.55 15.52
CA GLU A 173 -17.69 5.98 15.66
C GLU A 173 -16.57 6.41 14.69
N LYS A 174 -15.49 5.61 14.54
CA LYS A 174 -14.43 5.87 13.54
C LYS A 174 -15.03 6.04 12.14
N MET A 175 -15.97 5.17 11.78
CA MET A 175 -16.64 5.24 10.48
C MET A 175 -17.50 6.48 10.33
N LYS A 176 -18.03 7.11 11.39
CA LYS A 176 -18.76 8.39 11.26
C LYS A 176 -17.85 9.51 10.76
N TYR A 177 -16.65 9.62 11.32
CA TYR A 177 -15.65 10.61 10.89
C TYR A 177 -15.19 10.37 9.45
N ILE A 178 -14.85 9.12 9.12
CA ILE A 178 -14.44 8.73 7.76
C ILE A 178 -15.52 9.07 6.73
N ARG A 179 -16.78 8.75 7.06
CA ARG A 179 -17.96 9.06 6.22
C ARG A 179 -18.23 10.56 6.08
N ALA A 180 -17.99 11.35 7.13
CA ALA A 180 -18.12 12.81 7.08
C ALA A 180 -17.04 13.45 6.20
N TYR A 181 -15.80 13.01 6.36
CA TYR A 181 -14.68 13.43 5.51
C TYR A 181 -14.93 13.15 4.04
N ALA A 182 -15.36 11.92 3.71
CA ALA A 182 -15.72 11.52 2.36
C ALA A 182 -16.72 12.47 1.68
N ARG A 183 -17.72 12.96 2.42
CA ARG A 183 -18.72 13.92 1.92
C ARG A 183 -18.13 15.29 1.63
N LYS A 184 -17.17 15.76 2.45
CA LYS A 184 -16.54 17.08 2.29
C LYS A 184 -15.72 17.18 1.01
N ILE A 185 -15.01 16.11 0.62
CA ILE A 185 -14.20 16.07 -0.60
C ILE A 185 -15.05 15.82 -1.87
N HIS A 186 -16.35 15.53 -1.73
CA HIS A 186 -17.29 15.28 -2.83
C HIS A 186 -18.64 16.02 -2.61
N PRO A 187 -18.67 17.36 -2.74
CA PRO A 187 -19.86 18.19 -2.52
C PRO A 187 -20.97 18.02 -3.57
N ASP A 188 -20.74 17.25 -4.64
CA ASP A 188 -21.68 16.98 -5.73
C ASP A 188 -22.76 15.91 -5.41
N GLY A 189 -22.81 15.43 -4.16
CA GLY A 189 -23.96 14.70 -3.62
C GLY A 189 -24.09 13.23 -4.06
N ARG A 190 -23.07 12.67 -4.73
CA ARG A 190 -23.06 11.24 -5.14
C ARG A 190 -22.77 10.25 -4.01
N LEU A 191 -22.83 10.67 -2.74
CA LEU A 191 -22.53 9.86 -1.55
C LEU A 191 -23.74 9.75 -0.59
N TRP A 192 -24.97 9.93 -1.08
CA TRP A 192 -26.19 9.95 -0.26
C TRP A 192 -26.56 8.60 0.40
N TRP A 193 -25.98 7.48 -0.04
CA TRP A 193 -26.20 6.16 0.55
C TRP A 193 -25.20 5.79 1.66
N ILE A 194 -24.39 6.75 2.12
CA ILE A 194 -23.57 6.63 3.33
C ILE A 194 -24.45 6.70 4.62
N GLU A 195 -25.76 6.50 4.50
CA GLU A 195 -26.69 6.55 5.61
C GLU A 195 -26.48 5.42 6.61
N GLU A 196 -26.65 5.80 7.88
CA GLU A 196 -26.74 4.93 9.04
C GLU A 196 -27.89 3.95 8.86
N ARG A 197 -27.58 2.67 8.72
CA ARG A 197 -28.49 1.61 9.15
C ARG A 197 -27.76 0.86 10.24
N ASP A 198 -28.35 0.81 11.42
CA ASP A 198 -27.88 0.07 12.62
C ASP A 198 -27.86 -1.46 12.42
N THR A 199 -27.71 -1.92 11.19
CA THR A 199 -27.69 -3.33 10.83
C THR A 199 -26.58 -3.52 9.81
N ASP A 200 -25.49 -4.08 10.32
CA ASP A 200 -24.45 -4.88 9.68
C ASP A 200 -24.12 -4.63 8.20
N GLU A 201 -22.82 -4.41 8.02
CA GLU A 201 -22.02 -4.86 6.88
C GLU A 201 -22.43 -4.30 5.51
N HIS A 202 -21.72 -3.26 5.06
CA HIS A 202 -21.04 -3.21 3.75
C HIS A 202 -20.47 -1.80 3.55
N THR A 203 -19.29 -1.53 4.12
CA THR A 203 -18.49 -0.36 3.78
C THR A 203 -17.77 -0.60 2.45
N LEU A 204 -18.36 -0.12 1.35
CA LEU A 204 -17.70 -0.07 0.05
C LEU A 204 -16.69 1.10 -0.01
N PRO A 205 -15.66 1.00 -0.85
CA PRO A 205 -14.66 2.05 -1.02
C PRO A 205 -15.32 3.39 -1.40
N ILE A 206 -15.05 4.41 -0.58
CA ILE A 206 -15.34 5.82 -0.90
C ILE A 206 -14.60 6.15 -2.21
N GLN A 207 -15.34 6.68 -3.19
CA GLN A 207 -14.88 7.17 -4.49
C GLN A 207 -14.68 6.09 -5.58
N ALA A 208 -15.75 5.62 -6.21
CA ALA A 208 -15.68 4.83 -7.44
C ALA A 208 -15.65 5.73 -8.71
N ARG A 209 -14.48 5.87 -9.35
CA ARG A 209 -14.31 6.36 -10.73
C ARG A 209 -14.66 5.25 -11.71
N LEU A 210 -15.27 5.58 -12.84
CA LEU A 210 -15.49 4.59 -13.90
C LEU A 210 -14.20 4.33 -14.65
N TYR A 211 -13.82 3.07 -14.82
CA TYR A 211 -12.64 2.68 -15.59
C TYR A 211 -12.65 3.27 -17.01
N THR A 212 -13.83 3.45 -17.61
CA THR A 212 -14.00 4.04 -18.95
C THR A 212 -13.49 5.48 -19.05
N ASN A 213 -13.51 6.23 -17.94
CA ASN A 213 -13.18 7.66 -17.91
C ASN A 213 -11.69 7.91 -17.60
N LEU A 214 -10.91 6.87 -17.37
CA LEU A 214 -9.48 6.96 -17.11
C LEU A 214 -8.69 7.25 -18.39
N SER A 215 -7.50 7.84 -18.25
CA SER A 215 -6.57 8.02 -19.38
C SER A 215 -6.10 6.67 -19.92
N THR A 216 -5.57 6.64 -21.13
CA THR A 216 -5.07 5.39 -21.73
C THR A 216 -3.91 4.83 -20.91
N GLU A 217 -3.01 5.69 -20.43
CA GLU A 217 -1.87 5.32 -19.59
C GLU A 217 -2.33 4.72 -18.26
N GLU A 218 -3.30 5.36 -17.60
CA GLU A 218 -3.86 4.88 -16.34
C GLU A 218 -4.60 3.55 -16.54
N LYS A 219 -5.34 3.37 -17.65
CA LYS A 219 -5.98 2.10 -18.00
C LYS A 219 -4.95 0.98 -18.15
N THR A 220 -3.89 1.20 -18.92
CA THR A 220 -2.85 0.19 -19.14
C THR A 220 -2.17 -0.20 -17.83
N ARG A 221 -1.79 0.79 -17.01
CA ARG A 221 -1.18 0.55 -15.69
C ARG A 221 -2.09 -0.28 -14.78
N LEU A 222 -3.33 0.17 -14.57
CA LEU A 222 -4.28 -0.52 -13.69
C LEU A 222 -4.63 -1.92 -14.17
N ARG A 223 -4.70 -2.13 -15.49
CA ARG A 223 -4.93 -3.44 -16.09
C ARG A 223 -3.76 -4.39 -15.85
N ALA A 224 -2.53 -3.90 -15.94
CA ALA A 224 -1.32 -4.68 -15.66
C ALA A 224 -1.22 -5.05 -14.17
N GLU A 225 -1.42 -4.08 -13.27
CA GLU A 225 -1.43 -4.34 -11.83
C GLU A 225 -2.50 -5.37 -11.44
N ALA A 226 -3.74 -5.20 -11.92
CA ALA A 226 -4.83 -6.12 -11.62
C ALA A 226 -4.57 -7.52 -12.20
N ALA A 227 -4.00 -7.61 -13.40
CA ALA A 227 -3.62 -8.89 -13.99
C ALA A 227 -2.51 -9.59 -13.18
N LEU A 228 -1.54 -8.82 -12.70
CA LEU A 228 -0.46 -9.32 -11.86
C LEU A 228 -0.99 -9.86 -10.53
N VAL A 229 -1.83 -9.14 -9.80
CA VAL A 229 -2.28 -9.67 -8.50
C VAL A 229 -3.35 -10.77 -8.61
N CYS A 230 -4.02 -10.90 -9.76
CA CYS A 230 -5.14 -11.85 -9.96
C CYS A 230 -4.84 -12.93 -11.01
N PRO A 231 -3.97 -13.93 -10.77
CA PRO A 231 -3.64 -14.97 -11.75
C PRO A 231 -4.85 -15.80 -12.25
N LYS A 232 -5.95 -15.85 -11.49
CA LYS A 232 -7.19 -16.57 -11.89
C LYS A 232 -7.81 -16.07 -13.21
N ILE A 233 -7.42 -14.89 -13.71
CA ILE A 233 -7.87 -14.39 -15.01
C ILE A 233 -7.51 -15.30 -16.20
N VAL A 234 -6.61 -16.28 -16.03
CA VAL A 234 -6.26 -17.25 -17.10
C VAL A 234 -7.18 -18.47 -17.14
N LYS A 235 -8.09 -18.62 -16.17
CA LYS A 235 -9.09 -19.70 -16.16
C LYS A 235 -9.93 -19.74 -17.43
N SER A 236 -10.56 -20.89 -17.69
CA SER A 236 -11.49 -21.06 -18.82
C SER A 236 -12.56 -19.96 -18.86
N GLY A 237 -12.94 -19.51 -20.06
CA GLY A 237 -14.04 -18.55 -20.25
C GLY A 237 -15.42 -19.06 -19.78
N ARG A 238 -15.53 -20.34 -19.40
CA ARG A 238 -16.72 -20.91 -18.75
C ARG A 238 -16.80 -20.59 -17.25
N ASP A 239 -15.69 -20.21 -16.63
CA ASP A 239 -15.69 -19.76 -15.23
C ASP A 239 -16.22 -18.33 -15.18
N ARG A 240 -17.38 -18.16 -14.53
CA ARG A 240 -18.12 -16.88 -14.52
C ARG A 240 -17.48 -15.84 -13.61
N ASN A 241 -16.66 -16.28 -12.65
CA ASN A 241 -16.17 -15.46 -11.54
C ASN A 241 -14.67 -15.15 -11.66
N LYS A 242 -14.03 -15.54 -12.76
CA LYS A 242 -12.58 -15.38 -12.96
C LYS A 242 -12.08 -13.93 -13.01
N TYR A 243 -12.99 -12.95 -13.13
CA TYR A 243 -12.68 -11.52 -13.15
C TYR A 243 -13.07 -10.80 -11.86
N ASP A 244 -13.68 -11.51 -10.90
CA ASP A 244 -14.20 -10.89 -9.67
C ASP A 244 -13.08 -10.25 -8.86
N ASP A 245 -11.96 -10.97 -8.69
CA ASP A 245 -10.77 -10.49 -7.98
C ASP A 245 -10.19 -9.22 -8.64
N VAL A 246 -10.25 -9.11 -9.97
CA VAL A 246 -9.81 -7.91 -10.71
C VAL A 246 -10.73 -6.72 -10.42
N VAL A 247 -12.05 -6.94 -10.50
CA VAL A 247 -13.03 -5.87 -10.23
C VAL A 247 -12.87 -5.39 -8.79
N LEU A 248 -12.69 -6.31 -7.84
CA LEU A 248 -12.50 -6.00 -6.44
C LEU A 248 -11.18 -5.26 -6.21
N TYR A 249 -10.07 -5.70 -6.82
CA TYR A 249 -8.80 -4.98 -6.73
C TYR A 249 -8.92 -3.54 -7.22
N LEU A 250 -9.46 -3.33 -8.43
CA LEU A 250 -9.62 -2.00 -8.99
C LEU A 250 -10.52 -1.12 -8.12
N LEU A 251 -11.61 -1.68 -7.59
CA LEU A 251 -12.55 -0.93 -6.74
C LEU A 251 -11.91 -0.58 -5.39
N THR A 252 -11.25 -1.53 -4.74
CA THR A 252 -10.71 -1.38 -3.38
C THR A 252 -9.41 -0.59 -3.34
N TYR A 253 -8.50 -0.83 -4.28
CA TYR A 253 -7.16 -0.24 -4.28
C TYR A 253 -7.05 1.03 -5.13
N HIS A 254 -7.95 1.22 -6.08
CA HIS A 254 -7.88 2.38 -6.96
C HIS A 254 -9.16 3.21 -6.93
N GLY A 255 -10.20 2.78 -6.20
CA GLY A 255 -11.49 3.43 -6.27
C GLY A 255 -12.01 3.41 -7.71
N VAL A 256 -11.78 2.33 -8.47
CA VAL A 256 -12.16 2.24 -9.89
C VAL A 256 -13.18 1.13 -10.09
N LEU A 257 -14.40 1.51 -10.46
CA LEU A 257 -15.43 0.57 -10.89
C LEU A 257 -15.19 0.16 -12.34
N CYS A 258 -14.87 -1.12 -12.54
CA CYS A 258 -14.67 -1.73 -13.85
C CYS A 258 -15.80 -2.70 -14.19
N HIS A 259 -16.95 -2.17 -14.61
CA HIS A 259 -18.11 -3.00 -14.98
C HIS A 259 -17.87 -3.87 -16.24
N GLN A 260 -16.83 -3.56 -17.01
CA GLN A 260 -16.45 -4.21 -18.27
C GLN A 260 -15.20 -5.11 -18.13
N ALA A 261 -14.87 -5.57 -16.92
CA ALA A 261 -13.63 -6.30 -16.65
C ALA A 261 -13.36 -7.49 -17.60
N ARG A 262 -14.39 -8.24 -18.01
CA ARG A 262 -14.25 -9.32 -19.00
C ARG A 262 -13.63 -8.82 -20.30
N ASP A 263 -14.15 -7.70 -20.82
CA ASP A 263 -13.78 -7.18 -22.13
C ASP A 263 -12.35 -6.62 -22.12
N LEU A 264 -11.82 -6.22 -20.95
CA LEU A 264 -10.41 -5.87 -20.78
C LEU A 264 -9.45 -7.04 -21.03
N PHE A 265 -9.93 -8.27 -21.13
CA PHE A 265 -9.08 -9.44 -21.30
C PHE A 265 -9.53 -10.39 -22.40
N SER A 266 -10.70 -10.14 -23.00
CA SER A 266 -11.25 -11.00 -24.04
C SER A 266 -11.90 -10.26 -25.21
N ALA A 267 -11.93 -8.93 -25.24
CA ALA A 267 -12.44 -8.19 -26.40
C ALA A 267 -11.43 -8.23 -27.55
N GLY A 268 -11.93 -8.28 -28.80
CA GLY A 268 -11.08 -8.27 -29.99
C GLY A 268 -10.17 -7.03 -30.08
N SER A 269 -10.66 -5.85 -29.69
CA SER A 269 -9.85 -4.63 -29.64
C SER A 269 -8.70 -4.68 -28.63
N VAL A 270 -8.76 -5.60 -27.66
CA VAL A 270 -7.81 -5.73 -26.56
C VAL A 270 -6.92 -6.97 -26.70
N ALA A 271 -7.40 -8.01 -27.36
CA ALA A 271 -6.66 -9.25 -27.63
C ALA A 271 -6.10 -9.30 -29.07
N ASN A 272 -6.58 -8.45 -29.97
CA ASN A 272 -6.20 -8.42 -31.37
C ASN A 272 -6.28 -6.98 -31.93
N PRO A 273 -5.45 -6.04 -31.42
CA PRO A 273 -5.46 -4.65 -31.86
C PRO A 273 -5.04 -4.49 -33.33
N ALA A 274 -4.26 -5.44 -33.86
CA ALA A 274 -3.87 -5.49 -35.26
C ALA A 274 -4.98 -5.99 -36.20
N ASN A 275 -6.10 -6.48 -35.64
CA ASN A 275 -7.23 -7.06 -36.36
C ASN A 275 -6.80 -8.13 -37.37
N ASP A 276 -5.90 -9.03 -36.95
CA ASP A 276 -5.44 -10.15 -37.77
C ASP A 276 -6.38 -11.37 -37.64
N ASP A 277 -6.44 -12.23 -38.68
CA ASP A 277 -7.24 -13.46 -38.66
C ASP A 277 -6.51 -14.63 -38.00
N ASN A 278 -5.40 -14.35 -37.31
CA ASN A 278 -4.67 -15.34 -36.53
C ASN A 278 -5.49 -15.62 -35.27
N GLY A 279 -6.36 -16.63 -35.34
CA GLY A 279 -7.09 -17.13 -34.18
C GLY A 279 -6.15 -17.43 -33.00
N GLY A 280 -6.69 -17.59 -31.79
CA GLY A 280 -5.85 -17.88 -30.62
C GLY A 280 -6.56 -17.67 -29.30
N ILE A 281 -5.79 -17.76 -28.22
CA ILE A 281 -6.28 -17.57 -26.87
C ILE A 281 -6.31 -16.07 -26.58
N TYR A 282 -7.50 -15.48 -26.55
CA TYR A 282 -7.64 -14.03 -26.43
C TYR A 282 -7.01 -13.47 -25.15
N ILE A 283 -7.12 -14.20 -24.03
CA ILE A 283 -6.46 -13.81 -22.77
C ILE A 283 -4.94 -13.81 -22.89
N GLU A 284 -4.34 -14.77 -23.59
CA GLU A 284 -2.90 -14.82 -23.81
C GLU A 284 -2.45 -13.59 -24.61
N ARG A 285 -3.12 -13.30 -25.73
CA ARG A 285 -2.78 -12.14 -26.56
C ARG A 285 -2.98 -10.82 -25.80
N ALA A 286 -4.05 -10.74 -25.01
CA ALA A 286 -4.37 -9.58 -24.19
C ALA A 286 -3.31 -9.33 -23.10
N LEU A 287 -2.73 -10.40 -22.53
CA LEU A 287 -1.65 -10.31 -21.54
C LEU A 287 -0.31 -9.96 -22.18
N LYS A 288 0.00 -10.52 -23.36
CA LYS A 288 1.21 -10.18 -24.14
C LYS A 288 1.39 -8.67 -24.36
N LEU A 289 0.28 -7.96 -24.57
CA LEU A 289 0.30 -6.50 -24.79
C LEU A 289 0.64 -5.68 -23.55
N ILE A 290 0.61 -6.28 -22.36
CA ILE A 290 0.87 -5.60 -21.09
C ILE A 290 1.99 -6.28 -20.29
N GLU A 291 2.78 -7.18 -20.90
CA GLU A 291 3.88 -7.88 -20.21
C GLU A 291 4.89 -6.89 -19.62
N ASP A 292 5.29 -5.88 -20.38
CA ASP A 292 6.21 -4.84 -19.90
C ASP A 292 5.65 -4.09 -18.68
N ASP A 293 4.36 -3.75 -18.71
CA ASP A 293 3.72 -3.05 -17.60
C ASP A 293 3.48 -3.98 -16.39
N MET A 294 3.27 -5.28 -16.62
CA MET A 294 3.24 -6.28 -15.55
C MET A 294 4.61 -6.44 -14.91
N ARG A 295 5.70 -6.41 -15.68
CA ARG A 295 7.08 -6.42 -15.17
C ARG A 295 7.36 -5.18 -14.32
N LYS A 296 6.96 -3.99 -14.78
CA LYS A 296 7.07 -2.75 -13.98
C LYS A 296 6.27 -2.86 -12.67
N ALA A 297 5.00 -3.27 -12.76
CA ALA A 297 4.15 -3.46 -11.59
C ALA A 297 4.74 -4.47 -10.59
N ALA A 298 5.34 -5.56 -11.08
CA ALA A 298 6.04 -6.52 -10.22
C ALA A 298 7.20 -5.89 -9.45
N MET A 299 7.92 -4.94 -10.06
CA MET A 299 9.02 -4.25 -9.39
C MET A 299 8.59 -3.16 -8.41
N GLU A 300 7.47 -2.51 -8.69
CA GLU A 300 7.06 -1.24 -8.06
C GLU A 300 5.97 -1.39 -6.98
N MET A 301 5.09 -2.38 -7.12
CA MET A 301 3.96 -2.54 -6.21
C MET A 301 4.40 -2.94 -4.80
N ASP A 302 3.66 -2.42 -3.82
CA ASP A 302 3.87 -2.70 -2.40
C ASP A 302 3.72 -4.20 -2.10
N ASP A 303 4.65 -4.73 -1.31
CA ASP A 303 4.68 -6.14 -0.93
C ASP A 303 3.42 -6.55 -0.15
N ALA A 304 2.81 -5.63 0.60
CA ALA A 304 1.57 -5.87 1.32
C ALA A 304 0.42 -6.34 0.41
N ILE A 305 0.39 -5.88 -0.85
CA ILE A 305 -0.64 -6.28 -1.81
C ILE A 305 -0.48 -7.77 -2.19
N PHE A 306 0.77 -8.24 -2.34
CA PHE A 306 1.04 -9.64 -2.66
C PHE A 306 0.74 -10.56 -1.47
N VAL A 307 1.07 -10.14 -0.26
CA VAL A 307 0.67 -10.88 0.95
C VAL A 307 -0.85 -11.05 1.02
N GLU A 308 -1.62 -10.02 0.68
CA GLU A 308 -3.09 -10.09 0.68
C GLU A 308 -3.65 -10.99 -0.44
N TYR A 309 -3.21 -10.80 -1.69
CA TYR A 309 -3.80 -11.50 -2.84
C TYR A 309 -3.22 -12.90 -3.08
N TRP A 310 -1.95 -13.12 -2.70
CA TRP A 310 -1.25 -14.39 -2.94
C TRP A 310 -1.06 -15.21 -1.66
N GLY A 311 -1.25 -14.60 -0.49
CA GLY A 311 -1.02 -15.23 0.81
C GLY A 311 0.45 -15.32 1.21
N GLU A 312 1.36 -14.69 0.45
CA GLU A 312 2.81 -14.77 0.66
C GLU A 312 3.51 -13.52 0.14
N SER A 313 4.63 -13.16 0.78
CA SER A 313 5.57 -12.14 0.31
C SER A 313 6.51 -12.76 -0.72
N VAL A 314 6.80 -12.02 -1.80
CA VAL A 314 7.68 -12.47 -2.89
C VAL A 314 8.56 -11.30 -3.29
N ILE A 315 9.87 -11.51 -3.34
CA ILE A 315 10.79 -10.45 -3.75
C ILE A 315 10.48 -9.98 -5.18
N PRO A 316 10.63 -8.67 -5.47
CA PRO A 316 10.25 -8.07 -6.75
C PRO A 316 10.67 -8.87 -7.99
N GLU A 317 11.90 -9.37 -8.01
CA GLU A 317 12.50 -10.05 -9.16
C GLU A 317 11.87 -11.43 -9.45
N GLN A 318 11.22 -12.04 -8.45
CA GLN A 318 10.62 -13.37 -8.55
C GLN A 318 9.11 -13.34 -8.76
N ARG A 319 8.47 -12.16 -8.68
CA ARG A 319 7.00 -12.04 -8.74
C ARG A 319 6.42 -12.54 -10.06
N ILE A 320 7.09 -12.32 -11.20
CA ILE A 320 6.60 -12.83 -12.50
C ILE A 320 6.69 -14.35 -12.58
N GLU A 321 7.81 -14.94 -12.15
CA GLU A 321 7.98 -16.40 -12.10
C GLU A 321 6.90 -17.01 -11.20
N ARG A 322 6.71 -16.46 -10.00
CA ARG A 322 5.68 -16.92 -9.06
C ARG A 322 4.26 -16.75 -9.59
N TRP A 323 4.00 -15.66 -10.33
CA TRP A 323 2.71 -15.46 -10.99
C TRP A 323 2.45 -16.54 -12.05
N LEU A 324 3.45 -16.89 -12.85
CA LEU A 324 3.34 -17.94 -13.88
C LEU A 324 3.04 -19.31 -13.27
N GLU A 325 3.68 -19.66 -12.15
CA GLU A 325 3.37 -20.90 -11.40
C GLU A 325 1.90 -20.96 -11.00
N LYS A 326 1.40 -19.90 -10.35
CA LYS A 326 -0.02 -19.80 -9.95
C LYS A 326 -0.95 -19.81 -11.17
N ALA A 327 -0.59 -19.12 -12.24
CA ALA A 327 -1.39 -19.04 -13.46
C ALA A 327 -1.49 -20.41 -14.15
N ASP A 328 -0.42 -21.19 -14.19
CA ASP A 328 -0.41 -22.54 -14.76
C ASP A 328 -1.35 -23.50 -14.01
N GLU A 329 -1.50 -23.34 -12.70
CA GLU A 329 -2.46 -24.13 -11.90
C GLU A 329 -3.93 -23.82 -12.26
N PHE A 330 -4.22 -22.59 -12.68
CA PHE A 330 -5.57 -22.14 -13.03
C PHE A 330 -5.92 -22.34 -14.50
N ALA A 331 -4.95 -22.25 -15.39
CA ALA A 331 -5.16 -22.36 -16.83
C ALA A 331 -5.61 -23.77 -17.23
N ARG A 332 -6.52 -23.85 -18.20
CA ARG A 332 -6.95 -25.12 -18.80
C ARG A 332 -6.88 -25.00 -20.31
N GLY A 333 -6.23 -25.97 -20.96
CA GLY A 333 -6.07 -26.00 -22.42
C GLY A 333 -4.87 -25.18 -22.94
N TRP A 334 -4.14 -24.50 -22.06
CA TRP A 334 -2.86 -23.84 -22.36
C TRP A 334 -2.04 -23.70 -21.08
N LYS A 335 -0.76 -23.35 -21.21
CA LYS A 335 0.17 -23.19 -20.10
C LYS A 335 0.81 -21.80 -20.17
N PRO A 336 0.33 -20.80 -19.41
CA PRO A 336 0.86 -19.44 -19.37
C PRO A 336 2.39 -19.35 -19.40
N SER A 337 3.10 -20.13 -18.59
CA SER A 337 4.57 -20.14 -18.54
C SER A 337 5.27 -20.59 -19.82
N LYS A 338 4.56 -21.22 -20.76
CA LYS A 338 5.09 -21.63 -22.07
C LYS A 338 4.84 -20.60 -23.16
N SER A 339 4.20 -19.48 -22.86
CA SER A 339 3.72 -18.53 -23.87
C SER A 339 3.91 -17.06 -23.51
N LEU A 340 3.89 -16.74 -22.22
CA LEU A 340 4.04 -15.38 -21.69
C LEU A 340 5.45 -15.20 -21.15
N PHE A 341 5.98 -13.98 -21.25
CA PHE A 341 7.26 -13.59 -20.64
C PHE A 341 8.45 -14.45 -21.11
N LEU A 342 8.48 -14.83 -22.40
CA LEU A 342 9.50 -15.69 -23.01
C LEU A 342 10.70 -14.95 -23.62
N ASP A 343 10.70 -13.63 -23.48
CA ASP A 343 11.72 -12.69 -23.92
C ASP A 343 13.05 -12.81 -23.15
#